data_AF-A0A840BSU4-F1
#
_entry.id   AF-A0A840BSU4-F1
#
_cell.length_a   1.000
_cell.length_b   1.000
_cell.length_c   1.000
_cell.angle_alpha   90.00
_cell.angle_beta   90.00
_cell.angle_gamma   90.00
#
_symmetry.space_group_name_H-M   'P 1'
#
loop_
_entity.id
_entity.type
_entity.pdbx_description
1 polymer ?
#
loop_
_entity_poly.entity_id
_entity_poly.type
_entity_poly.pdbx_seq_one_letter_code
_entity_poly.pdbx_strand_id
1 'polypeptide(L)'
;MRSEPTASFWGTLLYILAGPLLWAVQFTLIYAGHTAACLPAVPETLAVPLVAVPTVAAALAAVAFILRQEAFARALGAPEPPRAAALHAIARIAVLLALVAVIWSGFALALVDSCLAGR
;
A
#
# COMPACT_ATOMS: atom_id res chain seq x y z
N MET A 1 -15.66 17.06 33.59
CA MET A 1 -15.35 15.67 33.20
C MET A 1 -15.18 15.67 31.69
N ARG A 2 -13.93 15.68 31.20
CA ARG A 2 -13.66 15.51 29.76
C ARG A 2 -13.81 14.03 29.46
N SER A 3 -14.76 13.67 28.62
CA SER A 3 -14.87 12.33 28.04
C SER A 3 -13.55 12.02 27.34
N GLU A 4 -12.78 11.05 27.85
CA GLU A 4 -11.65 10.50 27.12
C GLU A 4 -12.18 9.99 25.78
N PRO A 5 -11.60 10.41 24.63
CA PRO A 5 -11.97 9.85 23.34
C PRO A 5 -11.67 8.35 23.38
N THR A 6 -12.71 7.53 23.45
CA THR A 6 -12.55 6.08 23.32
C THR A 6 -12.02 5.81 21.93
N ALA A 7 -10.84 5.19 21.85
CA ALA A 7 -10.22 4.86 20.58
C ALA A 7 -11.20 4.06 19.71
N SER A 8 -11.37 4.49 18.46
CA SER A 8 -12.25 3.81 17.52
C SER A 8 -11.64 2.46 17.15
N PHE A 9 -12.36 1.37 17.41
CA PHE A 9 -11.94 0.02 17.00
C PHE A 9 -11.64 -0.03 15.50
N TRP A 10 -12.56 0.48 14.69
CA TRP A 10 -12.43 0.50 13.23
C TRP A 10 -11.28 1.39 12.77
N GLY A 11 -11.09 2.55 13.40
CA GLY A 11 -9.98 3.44 13.08
C GLY A 11 -8.61 2.81 13.40
N THR A 12 -8.53 2.11 14.53
CA THR A 12 -7.34 1.37 14.95
C THR A 12 -7.03 0.22 14.01
N LEU A 13 -8.06 -0.53 13.59
CA LEU A 13 -7.94 -1.62 12.63
C LEU A 13 -7.43 -1.12 11.28
N LEU A 14 -8.04 -0.05 10.73
CA LEU A 14 -7.61 0.56 9.48
C LEU A 14 -6.18 1.11 9.56
N TYR A 15 -5.80 1.68 10.71
CA TYR A 15 -4.45 2.19 10.94
C TYR A 15 -3.40 1.07 10.88
N ILE A 16 -3.66 -0.06 11.55
CA ILE A 16 -2.75 -1.21 11.54
C ILE A 16 -2.70 -1.86 10.15
N LEU A 17 -3.86 -1.97 9.49
CA LEU A 17 -3.99 -2.56 8.16
C LEU A 17 -3.56 -1.63 7.02
N ALA A 18 -3.19 -0.38 7.30
CA ALA A 18 -2.82 0.59 6.27
C ALA A 18 -1.73 0.06 5.32
N GLY A 19 -0.69 -0.59 5.86
CA GLY A 19 0.37 -1.22 5.07
C GLY A 19 -0.16 -2.36 4.17
N PRO A 20 -0.76 -3.42 4.73
CA PRO A 20 -1.34 -4.51 3.95
C PRO A 20 -2.37 -4.07 2.91
N LEU A 21 -3.25 -3.12 3.24
CA LEU A 21 -4.24 -2.57 2.32
C LEU A 21 -3.58 -1.83 1.17
N LEU A 22 -2.58 -1.00 1.46
CA LEU A 22 -1.83 -0.27 0.44
C LEU A 22 -1.17 -1.22 -0.55
N TRP A 23 -0.52 -2.27 -0.05
CA TRP A 23 0.05 -3.32 -0.90
C TRP A 23 -1.02 -4.07 -1.70
N ALA A 24 -2.12 -4.48 -1.07
CA ALA A 24 -3.20 -5.19 -1.76
C ALA A 24 -3.81 -4.36 -2.91
N VAL A 25 -4.02 -3.06 -2.69
CA VAL A 25 -4.51 -2.14 -3.73
C VAL A 25 -3.50 -2.01 -4.86
N GLN A 26 -2.22 -1.79 -4.55
CA GLN A 26 -1.16 -1.70 -5.55
C GLN A 26 -1.04 -2.99 -6.37
N PHE A 27 -1.01 -4.15 -5.70
CA PHE A 27 -0.91 -5.45 -6.36
C PHE A 27 -2.09 -5.70 -7.30
N THR A 28 -3.31 -5.34 -6.85
CA THR A 28 -4.52 -5.44 -7.67
C THR A 28 -4.43 -4.57 -8.92
N LEU A 29 -3.98 -3.32 -8.78
CA LEU A 29 -3.81 -2.39 -9.91
C LEU A 29 -2.80 -2.91 -10.92
N ILE A 30 -1.65 -3.39 -10.45
CA ILE A 30 -0.61 -3.93 -11.31
C ILE A 30 -1.10 -5.18 -12.05
N TYR A 31 -1.75 -6.10 -11.34
CA TYR A 31 -2.27 -7.33 -11.95
C TYR A 31 -3.40 -7.07 -12.96
N ALA A 32 -4.29 -6.12 -12.66
CA ALA A 32 -5.32 -5.67 -13.59
C ALA A 32 -4.70 -5.01 -14.83
N GLY A 33 -3.70 -4.14 -14.64
CA GLY A 33 -2.96 -3.51 -15.73
C GLY A 33 -2.23 -4.53 -16.61
N HIS A 34 -1.65 -5.55 -15.99
CA HIS A 34 -1.00 -6.65 -16.68
C HIS A 34 -1.98 -7.50 -17.49
N THR A 35 -3.14 -7.81 -16.93
CA THR A 35 -4.23 -8.49 -17.66
C THR A 35 -4.72 -7.67 -18.85
N ALA A 36 -4.85 -6.35 -18.66
CA ALA A 36 -5.26 -5.42 -19.72
C ALA A 36 -4.20 -5.28 -20.81
N ALA A 37 -2.91 -5.37 -20.48
CA ALA A 37 -1.81 -5.30 -21.45
C ALA A 37 -1.85 -6.44 -22.49
N CYS A 38 -2.52 -7.56 -22.19
CA CYS A 38 -2.73 -8.63 -23.16
C CYS A 38 -3.95 -8.44 -24.05
N LEU A 39 -4.68 -7.32 -23.95
CA LEU A 39 -5.72 -6.98 -24.90
C LEU A 39 -5.10 -6.41 -26.19
N PRO A 40 -5.56 -6.85 -27.38
CA PRO A 40 -4.96 -6.48 -28.66
C PRO A 40 -5.03 -4.99 -29.01
N ALA A 41 -5.82 -4.21 -28.26
CA ALA A 41 -5.99 -2.77 -28.46
C ALA A 41 -5.05 -1.90 -27.61
N VAL A 42 -4.23 -2.49 -26.74
CA VAL A 42 -3.38 -1.74 -25.80
C VAL A 42 -1.96 -1.60 -26.35
N PRO A 43 -1.44 -0.37 -26.53
CA PRO A 43 -0.08 -0.16 -27.02
C PRO A 43 0.97 -0.59 -25.99
N GLU A 44 2.04 -1.20 -26.47
CA GLU A 44 3.17 -1.69 -25.66
C GLU A 44 3.83 -0.58 -24.81
N THR A 45 3.77 0.67 -25.29
CA THR A 45 4.26 1.85 -24.55
C THR A 45 3.54 2.07 -23.22
N LEU A 46 2.36 1.48 -23.02
CA LEU A 46 1.62 1.55 -21.76
C LEU A 46 1.99 0.46 -20.75
N ALA A 47 2.71 -0.59 -21.15
CA ALA A 47 3.06 -1.70 -20.25
C ALA A 47 3.90 -1.24 -19.05
N VAL A 48 4.94 -0.43 -19.29
CA VAL A 48 5.81 0.12 -18.25
C VAL A 48 5.05 1.07 -17.29
N PRO A 49 4.31 2.10 -17.75
CA PRO A 49 3.61 2.98 -16.83
C PRO A 49 2.48 2.29 -16.04
N LEU A 50 1.85 1.24 -16.58
CA LEU A 50 0.84 0.44 -15.88
C LEU A 50 1.39 -0.22 -14.60
N VAL A 51 2.68 -0.53 -14.54
CA VAL A 51 3.34 -1.10 -13.36
C VAL A 51 4.06 -0.01 -12.55
N ALA A 52 4.78 0.89 -13.22
CA ALA A 52 5.60 1.90 -12.56
C ALA A 52 4.77 2.91 -11.77
N VAL A 53 3.66 3.40 -12.33
CA VAL A 53 2.81 4.41 -11.68
C VAL A 53 2.21 3.91 -10.37
N PRO A 54 1.50 2.77 -10.30
CA PRO A 54 0.96 2.28 -9.03
C PRO A 54 2.06 1.92 -8.04
N THR A 55 3.22 1.42 -8.49
CA THR A 55 4.35 1.10 -7.62
C THR A 55 4.95 2.34 -6.97
N VAL A 56 5.24 3.38 -7.76
CA VAL A 56 5.77 4.65 -7.22
C VAL A 56 4.74 5.32 -6.32
N ALA A 57 3.47 5.34 -6.72
CA ALA A 57 2.39 5.90 -5.90
C ALA A 57 2.26 5.19 -4.54
N ALA A 58 2.28 3.86 -4.53
CA ALA A 58 2.22 3.08 -3.30
C ALA A 58 3.48 3.27 -2.43
N ALA A 59 4.67 3.32 -3.03
CA ALA A 59 5.90 3.58 -2.30
C ALA A 59 5.87 4.96 -1.62
N LEU A 60 5.45 6.01 -2.36
CA LEU A 60 5.30 7.36 -1.82
C LEU A 60 4.25 7.42 -0.70
N ALA A 61 3.11 6.75 -0.88
CA ALA A 61 2.06 6.69 0.14
C ALA A 61 2.56 6.00 1.42
N ALA A 62 3.32 4.91 1.31
CA ALA A 62 3.91 4.23 2.46
C ALA A 62 4.95 5.09 3.18
N VAL A 63 5.84 5.78 2.44
CA VAL A 63 6.80 6.72 3.02
C VAL A 63 6.06 7.86 3.74
N ALA A 64 5.04 8.45 3.12
CA ALA A 64 4.23 9.49 3.73
C ALA A 64 3.54 9.00 5.02
N PHE A 65 3.03 7.76 5.02
CA PHE A 65 2.45 7.15 6.22
C PHE A 65 3.50 7.00 7.33
N ILE A 66 4.70 6.50 7.03
CA ILE A 66 5.80 6.36 8.01
C ILE A 66 6.20 7.72 8.60
N LEU A 67 6.27 8.77 7.78
CA LEU A 67 6.65 10.12 8.22
C LEU A 67 5.55 10.83 9.01
N ARG A 68 4.28 10.45 8.80
CA ARG A 68 3.11 11.12 9.37
C ARG A 68 2.26 10.20 10.27
N GLN A 69 2.86 9.15 10.84
CA GLN A 69 2.15 8.14 11.64
C GLN A 69 1.26 8.76 12.73
N GLU A 70 1.77 9.73 13.49
CA GLU A 70 1.01 10.40 14.55
C GLU A 70 -0.18 11.22 14.03
N ALA A 71 -0.06 11.79 12.82
CA ALA A 71 -1.17 12.51 12.20
C ALA A 71 -2.25 11.54 11.70
N PHE A 72 -1.85 10.41 11.12
CA PHE A 72 -2.77 9.35 10.70
C PHE A 72 -3.46 8.68 11.89
N ALA A 73 -2.73 8.40 12.97
CA ALA A 73 -3.28 7.84 14.20
C ALA A 73 -4.36 8.77 14.78
N ARG A 74 -4.10 10.09 14.82
CA ARG A 74 -5.09 11.08 15.26
C ARG A 74 -6.28 11.19 14.33
N ALA A 75 -6.05 11.22 13.01
CA ALA A 75 -7.12 11.31 12.02
C ALA A 75 -8.08 10.10 12.08
N LEU A 76 -7.57 8.92 12.40
CA LEU A 76 -8.35 7.69 12.53
C LEU A 76 -8.88 7.46 13.96
N GLY A 77 -8.58 8.33 14.93
CA GLY A 77 -9.02 8.16 16.31
C GLY A 77 -8.40 6.94 17.00
N ALA A 78 -7.15 6.62 16.67
CA ALA A 78 -6.36 5.57 17.33
C ALA A 78 -5.94 6.02 18.76
N PRO A 79 -5.63 5.08 19.67
CA PRO A 79 -5.43 5.39 21.09
C PRO A 79 -4.22 6.29 21.35
N GLU A 80 -4.36 7.20 22.33
CA GLU A 80 -3.26 7.96 22.94
C GLU A 80 -2.44 7.08 23.93
N PRO A 81 -1.18 7.45 24.25
CA PRO A 81 -0.28 6.61 25.07
C PRO A 81 -0.88 6.28 26.46
N PRO A 82 -0.68 5.05 27.00
CA PRO A 82 0.55 4.23 26.88
C PRO A 82 0.50 3.01 25.93
N ARG A 83 -0.69 2.53 25.54
CA ARG A 83 -0.82 1.37 24.61
C ARG A 83 -0.42 1.72 23.16
N ALA A 84 -0.36 3.00 22.82
CA ALA A 84 -0.08 3.51 21.48
C ALA A 84 1.28 3.07 20.92
N ALA A 85 2.32 2.94 21.75
CA ALA A 85 3.69 2.66 21.28
C ALA A 85 3.80 1.32 20.54
N ALA A 86 3.18 0.26 21.08
CA ALA A 86 3.15 -1.05 20.44
C ALA A 86 2.36 -1.01 19.12
N LEU A 87 1.23 -0.31 19.08
CA LEU A 87 0.43 -0.17 17.85
C LEU A 87 1.19 0.61 16.77
N HIS A 88 1.92 1.67 17.14
CA HIS A 88 2.75 2.42 16.19
C HIS A 88 3.89 1.55 15.65
N ALA A 89 4.52 0.74 16.50
CA ALA A 89 5.54 -0.21 16.08
C ALA A 89 4.98 -1.25 15.09
N ILE A 90 3.84 -1.87 15.41
CA ILE A 90 3.17 -2.85 14.53
C ILE A 90 2.80 -2.21 13.19
N ALA A 91 2.13 -1.04 13.21
CA ALA A 91 1.76 -0.35 11.98
C ALA A 91 2.98 0.04 11.13
N ARG A 92 4.09 0.45 11.77
CA ARG A 92 5.34 0.78 11.08
C ARG A 92 5.98 -0.44 10.45
N ILE A 93 6.06 -1.56 11.18
CA ILE A 93 6.57 -2.84 10.66
C ILE A 93 5.69 -3.31 9.50
N ALA A 94 4.37 -3.26 9.65
CA ALA A 94 3.42 -3.65 8.61
C ALA A 94 3.59 -2.83 7.33
N VAL A 95 3.84 -1.52 7.43
CA VAL A 95 4.10 -0.64 6.28
C VAL A 95 5.48 -0.86 5.69
N LEU A 96 6.50 -1.14 6.51
CA LEU A 96 7.83 -1.51 6.00
C LEU A 96 7.79 -2.83 5.22
N LEU A 97 7.08 -3.82 5.75
CA LEU A 97 6.83 -5.07 5.03
C LEU A 97 6.04 -4.84 3.74
N ALA A 98 5.04 -3.97 3.78
CA ALA A 98 4.30 -3.57 2.59
C ALA A 98 5.20 -2.87 1.57
N LEU A 99 6.13 -2.01 1.97
CA LEU A 99 7.11 -1.39 1.07
C LEU A 99 8.01 -2.43 0.39
N VAL A 100 8.51 -3.40 1.16
CA VAL A 100 9.30 -4.50 0.58
C VAL A 100 8.47 -5.28 -0.43
N ALA A 101 7.21 -5.59 -0.10
CA ALA A 101 6.29 -6.27 -1.00
C ALA A 101 5.97 -5.43 -2.25
N VAL A 102 5.77 -4.11 -2.11
CA VAL A 102 5.52 -3.15 -3.19
C VAL A 102 6.67 -3.14 -4.19
N ILE A 103 7.90 -3.03 -3.68
CA ILE A 103 9.13 -3.01 -4.49
C ILE A 103 9.32 -4.36 -5.17
N TRP A 104 9.13 -5.45 -4.43
CA TRP A 104 9.26 -6.81 -4.95
C TRP A 104 8.23 -7.10 -6.05
N SER A 105 6.96 -6.76 -5.84
CA SER A 105 5.89 -6.94 -6.83
C SER A 105 6.17 -6.14 -8.10
N GLY A 106 6.56 -4.87 -7.98
CA GLY A 106 6.93 -4.06 -9.15
C GLY A 106 8.11 -4.64 -9.92
N PHE A 107 9.13 -5.15 -9.21
CA PHE A 107 10.30 -5.78 -9.82
C PHE A 107 9.98 -7.12 -10.50
N ALA A 108 9.20 -7.99 -9.84
CA ALA A 108 8.80 -9.28 -10.40
C ALA A 108 8.05 -9.11 -11.72
N LEU A 109 7.14 -8.14 -11.82
CA LEU A 109 6.40 -7.85 -13.03
C LEU A 109 7.21 -7.18 -14.14
N ALA A 110 8.37 -6.58 -13.82
CA ALA A 110 9.31 -6.10 -14.83
C ALA A 110 10.16 -7.24 -15.42
N LEU A 111 10.29 -8.36 -14.69
CA LEU A 111 11.04 -9.55 -15.11
C LEU A 111 10.18 -10.61 -15.80
N VAL A 112 8.87 -10.62 -15.54
CA VAL A 112 7.92 -11.56 -16.11
C VAL A 112 7.29 -10.94 -17.34
N ASP A 113 7.48 -11.59 -18.50
CA ASP A 113 6.83 -11.17 -19.75
C ASP A 113 5.31 -11.16 -19.58
N SER A 114 4.69 -10.03 -19.91
CA SER A 114 3.29 -9.81 -19.55
C SER A 114 2.32 -10.68 -20.33
N CYS A 115 2.73 -10.92 -21.56
CA CYS A 115 2.18 -11.91 -22.43
C CYS A 115 3.42 -12.63 -22.96
N LEU A 116 3.46 -13.97 -22.87
CA LEU A 116 4.26 -14.73 -23.83
C LEU A 116 3.88 -14.15 -25.19
N ALA A 117 4.81 -13.47 -25.85
CA ALA A 117 4.62 -12.93 -27.18
C ALA A 117 3.94 -14.04 -27.98
N GLY A 118 2.64 -13.87 -28.22
CA GLY A 118 1.80 -14.85 -28.88
C GLY A 118 2.32 -14.98 -30.30
N ARG A 119 3.25 -15.91 -30.49
CA ARG A 119 3.40 -16.62 -31.74
C ARG A 119 2.35 -17.71 -31.77
#